data_AF-A0A9E1Y750-F1
#
_entry.id   AF-A0A9E1Y750-F1
#
_cell.length_a   1.000
_cell.length_b   1.000
_cell.length_c   1.000
_cell.angle_alpha   90.00
_cell.angle_beta   90.00
_cell.angle_gamma   90.00
#
_symmetry.space_group_name_H-M   'P 1'
#
loop_
_entity.id
_entity.type
_entity.pdbx_description
1 polymer ?
#
loop_
_entity_poly.entity_id
_entity_poly.type
_entity_poly.pdbx_seq_one_letter_code
_entity_poly.pdbx_strand_id
1 'polypeptide(L)'
;MYKNIKEVGLPVWDKKDQTLAKAVQKEAGNKEIKGLPTELDSLRGPVSSKNNWGGGSDDIGDISWTVPTVTLRFPSNIPGLPGHNWLNGISMATPIAHKGAVAGAKVTAMTLVDLFTNKSLVKDAKKYFNNQTKETKYQPMIRKTDKPAIELNEEIMRNYRDEMKKFYYDPSKYETYLDQLGITYPTIKKK
;
A
#
# COMPACT_ATOMS: atom_id res chain seq x y z
N MET A 1 -4.95 3.82 15.94
CA MET A 1 -5.02 3.75 14.46
C MET A 1 -6.40 4.08 13.88
N TYR A 2 -7.47 3.30 14.04
CA TYR A 2 -8.76 3.59 13.36
C TYR A 2 -9.35 4.97 13.70
N LYS A 3 -9.23 5.43 14.96
CA LYS A 3 -9.57 6.81 15.34
C LYS A 3 -8.80 7.84 14.49
N ASN A 4 -7.52 7.61 14.25
CA ASN A 4 -6.66 8.48 13.44
C ASN A 4 -7.01 8.39 11.95
N ILE A 5 -7.48 7.24 11.45
CA ILE A 5 -8.04 7.12 10.08
C ILE A 5 -9.24 8.05 9.93
N LYS A 6 -10.17 8.05 10.90
CA LYS A 6 -11.34 8.94 10.86
C LYS A 6 -10.95 10.42 10.92
N GLU A 7 -9.93 10.75 11.70
CA GLU A 7 -9.42 12.12 11.83
C GLU A 7 -8.74 12.61 10.54
N VAL A 8 -7.86 11.78 9.97
CA VAL A 8 -7.12 12.14 8.74
C VAL A 8 -8.04 12.16 7.52
N GLY A 9 -9.02 11.26 7.48
CA GLY A 9 -9.92 11.12 6.34
C GLY A 9 -9.25 10.49 5.11
N LEU A 10 -9.97 10.57 3.98
CA LEU A 10 -9.43 10.22 2.68
C LEU A 10 -8.63 11.40 2.09
N PRO A 11 -7.70 11.14 1.16
CA PRO A 11 -7.10 12.21 0.39
C PRO A 11 -8.16 12.97 -0.41
N VAL A 12 -7.95 14.28 -0.58
CA VAL A 12 -8.79 15.10 -1.44
C VAL A 12 -8.43 14.80 -2.90
N TRP A 13 -9.32 14.10 -3.58
CA TRP A 13 -9.20 13.80 -5.01
C TRP A 13 -9.67 14.99 -5.84
N ASP A 14 -8.85 15.43 -6.78
CA ASP A 14 -9.27 16.42 -7.76
C ASP A 14 -10.01 15.77 -8.94
N LYS A 15 -10.53 16.62 -9.83
CA LYS A 15 -11.26 16.16 -11.02
C LYS A 15 -10.38 15.28 -11.92
N LYS A 16 -9.09 15.57 -12.03
CA LYS A 16 -8.15 14.83 -12.89
C LYS A 16 -7.89 13.43 -12.31
N ASP A 17 -7.74 13.31 -10.99
CA ASP A 17 -7.61 12.02 -10.30
C ASP A 17 -8.80 11.11 -10.59
N GLN A 18 -10.02 11.63 -10.41
CA GLN A 18 -11.25 10.90 -10.66
C GLN A 18 -11.41 10.56 -12.15
N THR A 19 -11.07 11.49 -13.05
CA THR A 19 -11.10 11.24 -14.50
C THR A 19 -10.16 10.10 -14.89
N LEU A 20 -8.92 10.11 -14.41
CA LEU A 20 -7.96 9.05 -14.72
C LEU A 20 -8.42 7.70 -14.13
N ALA A 21 -8.80 7.66 -12.86
CA ALA A 21 -9.22 6.42 -12.21
C ALA A 21 -10.40 5.76 -12.93
N LYS A 22 -11.40 6.55 -13.34
CA LYS A 22 -12.55 6.06 -14.10
C LYS A 22 -12.16 5.58 -15.50
N ALA A 23 -11.25 6.28 -16.17
CA ALA A 23 -10.74 5.87 -17.47
C ALA A 23 -9.99 4.53 -17.36
N VAL A 24 -9.09 4.38 -16.39
CA VAL A 24 -8.34 3.14 -16.17
C VAL A 24 -9.27 1.98 -15.83
N GLN A 25 -10.26 2.17 -14.95
CA GLN A 25 -11.26 1.14 -14.64
C GLN A 25 -12.03 0.70 -15.89
N LYS A 26 -12.36 1.64 -16.79
CA LYS A 26 -13.05 1.33 -18.04
C LYS A 26 -12.17 0.51 -18.98
N GLU A 27 -10.93 0.91 -19.18
CA GLU A 27 -9.97 0.18 -20.02
C GLU A 27 -9.59 -1.19 -19.42
N ALA A 28 -9.67 -1.33 -18.09
CA ALA A 28 -9.53 -2.61 -17.40
C ALA A 28 -10.74 -3.55 -17.59
N GLY A 29 -11.82 -3.08 -18.25
CA GLY A 29 -13.03 -3.87 -18.49
C GLY A 29 -13.95 -4.00 -17.28
N ASN A 30 -13.83 -3.11 -16.29
CA ASN A 30 -14.67 -3.18 -15.09
C ASN A 30 -16.14 -2.94 -15.44
N LYS A 31 -17.02 -3.77 -14.87
CA LYS A 31 -18.48 -3.59 -14.99
C LYS A 31 -18.97 -2.32 -14.30
N GLU A 32 -18.34 -1.97 -13.17
CA GLU A 32 -18.66 -0.77 -12.39
C GLU A 32 -17.49 0.20 -12.40
N ILE A 33 -17.76 1.45 -12.78
CA ILE A 33 -16.77 2.54 -12.89
C ILE A 33 -16.99 3.55 -11.76
N LYS A 34 -16.45 3.22 -10.58
CA LYS A 34 -16.67 4.00 -9.35
C LYS A 34 -15.66 5.14 -9.16
N GLY A 35 -14.50 5.07 -9.81
CA GLY A 35 -13.38 5.97 -9.58
C GLY A 35 -12.67 5.70 -8.25
N LEU A 36 -12.10 6.75 -7.65
CA LEU A 36 -11.45 6.73 -6.34
C LEU A 36 -12.50 6.87 -5.22
N PRO A 37 -12.28 6.23 -4.05
CA PRO A 37 -13.23 6.32 -2.94
C PRO A 37 -13.36 7.76 -2.44
N THR A 38 -14.58 8.19 -2.16
CA THR A 38 -14.90 9.52 -1.59
C THR A 38 -15.41 9.44 -0.16
N GLU A 39 -15.63 8.23 0.34
CA GLU A 39 -16.12 7.96 1.70
C GLU A 39 -15.24 6.90 2.35
N LEU A 40 -14.98 7.07 3.65
CA LEU A 40 -14.24 6.08 4.44
C LEU A 40 -15.04 4.80 4.57
N ASP A 41 -14.34 3.66 4.48
CA ASP A 41 -14.92 2.38 4.84
C ASP A 41 -15.00 2.25 6.37
N SER A 42 -15.87 1.34 6.81
CA SER A 42 -16.05 0.98 8.21
C SER A 42 -15.01 -0.02 8.69
N LEU A 43 -14.67 0.04 9.98
CA LEU A 43 -13.90 -1.03 10.61
C LEU A 43 -14.69 -2.34 10.55
N ARG A 44 -14.07 -3.38 9.98
CA ARG A 44 -14.69 -4.70 9.83
C ARG A 44 -14.29 -5.61 10.98
N GLY A 45 -15.17 -6.55 11.31
CA GLY A 45 -14.86 -7.65 12.23
C GLY A 45 -13.89 -8.67 11.63
N PRO A 46 -13.53 -9.72 12.40
CA PRO A 46 -12.68 -10.80 11.90
C PRO A 46 -13.31 -11.50 10.70
N VAL A 47 -12.47 -11.91 9.75
CA VAL A 47 -12.88 -12.70 8.59
C VAL A 47 -13.27 -14.10 9.06
N SER A 48 -14.46 -14.58 8.70
CA SER A 48 -14.89 -15.94 9.05
C SER A 48 -14.06 -16.99 8.30
N SER A 49 -13.92 -18.20 8.86
CA SER A 49 -13.15 -19.27 8.23
C SER A 49 -13.65 -19.62 6.82
N LYS A 50 -14.97 -19.56 6.59
CA LYS A 50 -15.58 -19.77 5.26
C LYS A 50 -15.16 -18.70 4.25
N ASN A 51 -14.85 -17.50 4.72
CA ASN A 51 -14.44 -16.36 3.89
C ASN A 51 -12.94 -16.09 3.95
N ASN A 52 -12.15 -16.98 4.55
CA ASN A 52 -10.70 -16.87 4.60
C ASN A 52 -10.09 -17.49 3.33
N TRP A 53 -10.06 -16.70 2.26
CA TRP A 53 -9.50 -17.08 0.95
C TRP A 53 -7.97 -16.90 0.88
N GLY A 54 -7.30 -16.76 2.03
CA GLY A 54 -5.90 -16.37 2.12
C GLY A 54 -5.68 -14.85 2.18
N GLY A 55 -4.42 -14.44 2.23
CA GLY A 55 -3.99 -13.05 2.35
C GLY A 55 -2.74 -12.75 1.51
N GLY A 56 -2.24 -11.51 1.61
CA GLY A 56 -0.98 -11.14 0.98
C GLY A 56 0.19 -11.97 1.53
N SER A 57 1.15 -12.31 0.66
CA SER A 57 2.39 -12.95 1.07
C SER A 57 3.41 -11.87 1.42
N ASP A 58 3.52 -11.56 2.71
CA ASP A 58 4.29 -10.43 3.23
C ASP A 58 5.06 -10.86 4.50
N ASP A 59 6.25 -10.31 4.71
CA ASP A 59 7.13 -10.67 5.84
C ASP A 59 6.56 -10.28 7.21
N ILE A 60 5.55 -9.41 7.22
CA ILE A 60 4.79 -9.06 8.41
C ILE A 60 4.11 -10.28 9.05
N GLY A 61 3.92 -11.38 8.31
CA GLY A 61 3.45 -12.65 8.84
C GLY A 61 4.27 -13.11 10.04
N ASP A 62 5.59 -13.27 9.87
CA ASP A 62 6.53 -13.68 10.93
C ASP A 62 6.56 -12.66 12.10
N ILE A 63 6.53 -11.36 11.77
CA ILE A 63 6.56 -10.29 12.78
C ILE A 63 5.29 -10.31 13.65
N SER A 64 4.13 -10.51 13.03
CA SER A 64 2.83 -10.51 13.69
C SER A 64 2.64 -11.66 14.68
N TRP A 65 3.45 -12.72 14.57
CA TRP A 65 3.49 -13.82 15.53
C TRP A 65 4.46 -13.60 16.70
N THR A 66 5.31 -12.57 16.62
CA THR A 66 6.38 -12.32 17.60
C THR A 66 6.11 -11.07 18.44
N VAL A 67 5.46 -10.05 17.87
CA VAL A 67 5.14 -8.79 18.56
C VAL A 67 3.73 -8.29 18.23
N PRO A 68 3.08 -7.52 19.13
CA PRO A 68 1.81 -6.86 18.82
C PRO A 68 1.92 -6.02 17.56
N THR A 69 1.09 -6.33 16.57
CA THR A 69 1.19 -5.75 15.23
C THR A 69 -0.17 -5.23 14.77
N VAL A 70 -0.16 -4.09 14.07
CA VAL A 70 -1.33 -3.52 13.40
C VAL A 70 -0.91 -3.04 12.01
N THR A 71 -1.75 -3.28 11.00
CA THR A 71 -1.49 -2.90 9.61
C THR A 71 -2.44 -1.79 9.17
N LEU A 72 -1.96 -0.95 8.24
CA LEU A 72 -2.74 0.12 7.63
C LEU A 72 -2.85 -0.13 6.13
N ARG A 73 -4.07 -0.11 5.62
CA ARG A 73 -4.35 0.01 4.18
C ARG A 73 -4.77 1.44 3.88
N PHE A 74 -4.11 2.10 2.93
CA PHE A 74 -4.38 3.48 2.53
C PHE A 74 -4.66 3.56 1.02
N PRO A 75 -5.42 4.56 0.54
CA PRO A 75 -5.95 4.58 -0.83
C PRO A 75 -4.91 5.14 -1.82
N SER A 76 -3.82 4.42 -2.07
CA SER A 76 -2.75 4.82 -3.00
C SER A 76 -2.83 4.16 -4.39
N ASN A 77 -3.88 3.39 -4.66
CA ASN A 77 -4.09 2.74 -5.96
C ASN A 77 -5.54 2.89 -6.42
N ILE A 78 -5.78 2.70 -7.72
CA ILE A 78 -7.11 2.74 -8.34
C ILE A 78 -7.85 1.43 -7.97
N PRO A 79 -9.06 1.51 -7.38
CA PRO A 79 -9.84 0.32 -7.04
C PRO A 79 -10.27 -0.49 -8.28
N GLY A 80 -10.49 -1.79 -8.07
CA GLY A 80 -11.00 -2.68 -9.11
C GLY A 80 -9.98 -3.07 -10.17
N LEU A 81 -8.68 -3.03 -9.84
CA LEU A 81 -7.62 -3.50 -10.73
C LEU A 81 -7.11 -4.90 -10.31
N PRO A 82 -6.54 -5.69 -11.23
CA PRO A 82 -6.22 -7.10 -10.97
C PRO A 82 -5.21 -7.37 -9.84
N GLY A 83 -4.33 -6.40 -9.54
CA GLY A 83 -3.18 -6.63 -8.66
C GLY A 83 -2.05 -7.31 -9.42
N HIS A 84 -0.80 -7.00 -9.07
CA HIS A 84 0.41 -7.58 -9.71
C HIS A 84 0.37 -7.46 -11.25
N ASN A 85 -0.24 -6.38 -11.74
CA ASN A 85 -0.48 -6.12 -13.15
C ASN A 85 -0.02 -4.71 -13.50
N TRP A 86 0.39 -4.48 -14.75
CA TRP A 86 0.87 -3.18 -15.22
C TRP A 86 -0.15 -2.05 -14.99
N LEU A 87 -1.45 -2.33 -15.04
CA LEU A 87 -2.52 -1.37 -14.73
C LEU A 87 -2.39 -0.79 -13.32
N ASN A 88 -1.97 -1.61 -12.35
CA ASN A 88 -1.77 -1.17 -10.97
C ASN A 88 -0.56 -0.24 -10.81
N GLY A 89 0.37 -0.25 -11.76
CA GLY A 89 1.52 0.64 -11.82
C GLY A 89 1.17 2.06 -12.29
N ILE A 90 0.03 2.25 -12.97
CA ILE A 90 -0.40 3.57 -13.46
C ILE A 90 -0.54 4.56 -12.31
N SER A 91 -1.25 4.16 -11.24
CA SER A 91 -1.51 5.06 -10.11
C SER A 91 -0.24 5.45 -9.36
N MET A 92 0.74 4.55 -9.27
CA MET A 92 2.04 4.76 -8.62
C MET A 92 2.84 5.88 -9.28
N ALA A 93 2.64 6.06 -10.59
CA ALA A 93 3.18 7.15 -11.37
C ALA A 93 2.19 8.32 -11.49
N THR A 94 1.32 8.58 -10.51
CA THR A 94 0.45 9.78 -10.53
C THR A 94 0.27 10.42 -9.14
N PRO A 95 -0.28 11.65 -9.07
CA PRO A 95 -0.66 12.27 -7.80
C PRO A 95 -1.56 11.38 -6.91
N ILE A 96 -2.30 10.42 -7.49
CA ILE A 96 -3.16 9.48 -6.74
C ILE A 96 -2.36 8.73 -5.67
N ALA A 97 -1.24 8.11 -6.04
CA ALA A 97 -0.43 7.34 -5.10
C ALA A 97 0.20 8.24 -4.03
N HIS A 98 0.66 9.43 -4.42
CA HIS A 98 1.31 10.37 -3.50
C HIS A 98 0.31 10.92 -2.47
N LYS A 99 -0.87 11.36 -2.92
CA LYS A 99 -1.96 11.81 -2.04
C LYS A 99 -2.38 10.70 -1.07
N GLY A 100 -2.53 9.47 -1.56
CA GLY A 100 -2.80 8.29 -0.74
C GLY A 100 -1.70 8.00 0.29
N ALA A 101 -0.44 7.99 -0.13
CA ALA A 101 0.71 7.73 0.74
C ALA A 101 0.86 8.79 1.83
N VAL A 102 0.64 10.07 1.51
CA VAL A 102 0.66 11.16 2.49
C VAL A 102 -0.43 10.98 3.54
N ALA A 103 -1.66 10.62 3.15
CA ALA A 103 -2.73 10.32 4.11
C ALA A 103 -2.37 9.12 5.00
N GLY A 104 -1.85 8.04 4.41
CA GLY A 104 -1.37 6.87 5.15
C GLY A 104 -0.27 7.23 6.16
N ALA A 105 0.71 8.02 5.73
CA ALA A 105 1.81 8.47 6.56
C ALA A 105 1.33 9.31 7.75
N LYS A 106 0.34 10.19 7.56
CA LYS A 106 -0.28 10.95 8.66
C LYS A 106 -0.94 10.03 9.69
N VAL A 107 -1.71 9.04 9.24
CA VAL A 107 -2.35 8.06 10.15
C VAL A 107 -1.31 7.27 10.93
N THR A 108 -0.25 6.81 10.27
CA THR A 108 0.86 6.09 10.92
C THR A 108 1.56 6.97 11.94
N ALA A 109 1.92 8.21 11.58
CA ALA A 109 2.57 9.16 12.48
C ALA A 109 1.72 9.45 13.73
N MET A 110 0.44 9.76 13.56
CA MET A 110 -0.48 9.95 14.69
C MET A 110 -0.59 8.70 15.57
N THR A 111 -0.61 7.51 14.95
CA THR A 111 -0.64 6.25 15.70
C THR A 111 0.65 6.02 16.50
N LEU A 112 1.81 6.41 15.97
CA LEU A 112 3.07 6.35 16.71
C LEU A 112 3.07 7.34 17.89
N VAL A 113 2.55 8.56 17.69
CA VAL A 113 2.40 9.54 18.77
C VAL A 113 1.51 8.96 19.89
N ASP A 114 0.37 8.36 19.56
CA ASP A 114 -0.49 7.70 20.55
C ASP A 114 0.28 6.62 21.34
N LEU A 115 1.05 5.77 20.65
CA LEU A 115 1.82 4.68 21.28
C LEU A 115 2.96 5.19 22.17
N PHE A 116 3.62 6.30 21.78
CA PHE A 116 4.70 6.89 22.57
C PHE A 116 4.20 7.68 23.78
N THR A 117 3.04 8.32 23.66
CA THR A 117 2.52 9.22 24.71
C THR A 117 1.55 8.52 25.66
N ASN A 118 0.89 7.45 25.23
CA ASN A 118 -0.02 6.68 26.07
C ASN A 118 0.49 5.25 26.31
N LYS A 119 1.20 5.07 27.44
CA LYS A 119 1.76 3.78 27.86
C LYS A 119 0.70 2.69 28.07
N SER A 120 -0.57 3.03 28.34
CA SER A 120 -1.61 2.02 28.52
C SER A 120 -1.88 1.27 27.22
N LEU A 121 -1.83 1.94 26.06
CA LEU A 121 -2.05 1.32 24.75
C LEU A 121 -1.04 0.19 24.49
N VAL A 122 0.23 0.43 24.79
CA VAL A 122 1.30 -0.59 24.62
C VAL A 122 1.09 -1.76 25.58
N LYS A 123 0.69 -1.48 26.83
CA LYS A 123 0.38 -2.51 27.83
C LYS A 123 -0.81 -3.38 27.39
N ASP A 124 -1.87 -2.75 26.92
CA ASP A 124 -3.10 -3.44 26.50
C ASP A 124 -2.86 -4.26 25.22
N ALA A 125 -2.10 -3.72 24.26
CA ALA A 125 -1.69 -4.44 23.06
C ALA A 125 -0.87 -5.70 23.39
N LYS A 126 0.10 -5.58 24.31
CA LYS A 126 0.89 -6.74 24.80
C LYS A 126 0.02 -7.76 25.51
N LYS A 127 -0.91 -7.31 26.37
CA LYS A 127 -1.85 -8.20 27.08
C LYS A 127 -2.71 -8.98 26.10
N TYR A 128 -3.29 -8.29 25.11
CA TYR A 128 -4.10 -8.93 24.07
C TYR A 128 -3.27 -9.95 23.26
N PHE A 129 -2.09 -9.55 22.79
CA PHE A 129 -1.18 -10.39 22.04
C PHE A 129 -0.81 -11.67 22.81
N ASN A 130 -0.35 -11.55 24.06
CA ASN A 130 0.00 -12.69 24.90
C ASN A 130 -1.17 -13.64 25.12
N ASN A 131 -2.40 -13.13 25.18
CA ASN A 131 -3.59 -13.97 25.28
C ASN A 131 -3.91 -14.69 23.97
N GLN A 132 -3.72 -14.04 22.81
CA GLN A 132 -3.93 -14.65 21.49
C GLN A 132 -2.91 -15.76 21.20
N THR A 133 -1.66 -15.60 21.65
CA THR A 133 -0.56 -16.54 21.36
C THR A 133 -0.28 -17.52 22.50
N LYS A 134 -1.09 -17.54 23.57
CA LYS A 134 -0.81 -18.30 24.81
C LYS A 134 -0.64 -19.82 24.58
N GLU A 135 -1.28 -20.38 23.55
CA GLU A 135 -1.26 -21.82 23.23
C GLU A 135 -0.32 -22.15 22.06
N THR A 136 0.29 -21.15 21.42
CA THR A 136 1.07 -21.33 20.19
C THR A 136 2.41 -20.66 20.30
N LYS A 137 3.47 -21.46 20.26
CA LYS A 137 4.84 -20.95 20.13
C LYS A 137 5.19 -20.88 18.64
N TYR A 138 5.37 -19.67 18.14
CA TYR A 138 5.78 -19.46 16.76
C TYR A 138 7.19 -19.99 16.49
N GLN A 139 7.37 -20.62 15.34
CA GLN A 139 8.66 -21.06 14.82
C GLN A 139 8.81 -20.51 13.39
N PRO A 140 9.81 -19.65 13.13
CA PRO A 140 10.09 -19.16 11.77
C PRO A 140 10.38 -20.32 10.82
N MET A 141 9.89 -20.21 9.58
CA MET A 141 10.23 -21.16 8.51
C MET A 141 11.65 -20.96 7.99
N ILE A 142 12.18 -19.73 8.16
CA ILE A 142 13.57 -19.40 7.85
C ILE A 142 14.51 -19.89 8.96
N ARG A 143 15.57 -20.58 8.57
CA ARG A 143 16.63 -21.05 9.47
C ARG A 143 17.63 -19.93 9.70
N LYS A 144 18.36 -20.02 10.82
CA LYS A 144 19.44 -19.07 11.16
C LYS A 144 20.54 -18.96 10.08
N THR A 145 20.72 -20.00 9.28
CA THR A 145 21.73 -20.07 8.22
C THR A 145 21.19 -19.73 6.83
N ASP A 146 19.87 -19.55 6.68
CA ASP A 146 19.30 -19.18 5.38
C ASP A 146 19.78 -17.77 5.00
N LYS A 147 20.09 -17.60 3.72
CA LYS A 147 20.50 -16.32 3.14
C LYS A 147 19.50 -15.94 2.05
N PRO A 148 19.20 -14.63 1.87
CA PRO A 148 18.40 -14.20 0.74
C PRO A 148 19.11 -14.56 -0.56
N ALA A 149 18.36 -15.11 -1.52
CA ALA A 149 18.87 -15.48 -2.83
C ALA A 149 18.99 -14.23 -3.73
N ILE A 150 20.00 -13.40 -3.44
CA ILE A 150 20.26 -12.11 -4.09
C ILE A 150 20.73 -12.26 -5.55
N GLU A 151 21.18 -13.46 -5.92
CA GLU A 151 21.72 -13.81 -7.23
C GLU A 151 20.64 -14.14 -8.28
N LEU A 152 19.41 -14.48 -7.86
CA LEU A 152 18.37 -15.02 -8.76
C LEU A 152 18.04 -14.12 -9.95
N ASN A 153 18.13 -12.80 -9.77
CA ASN A 153 17.80 -11.82 -10.80
C ASN A 153 19.04 -11.08 -11.33
N GLU A 154 20.26 -11.51 -10.99
CA GLU A 154 21.47 -10.75 -11.29
C GLU A 154 21.66 -10.53 -12.80
N GLU A 155 21.51 -11.59 -13.61
CA GLU A 155 21.63 -11.49 -15.06
C GLU A 155 20.57 -10.56 -15.66
N ILE A 156 19.30 -10.74 -15.27
CA ILE A 156 18.19 -9.89 -15.75
C ILE A 156 18.48 -8.43 -15.41
N MET A 157 18.82 -8.16 -14.15
CA MET A 157 19.13 -6.81 -13.70
C MET A 157 20.32 -6.24 -14.47
N ARG A 158 21.37 -7.01 -14.70
CA ARG A 158 22.54 -6.57 -15.49
C ARG A 158 22.16 -6.20 -16.92
N ASN A 159 21.33 -7.03 -17.56
CA ASN A 159 20.91 -6.83 -18.95
C ASN A 159 20.07 -5.56 -19.14
N TYR A 160 19.20 -5.24 -18.18
CA TYR A 160 18.25 -4.12 -18.32
C TYR A 160 18.64 -2.85 -17.54
N ARG A 161 19.67 -2.89 -16.70
CA ARG A 161 20.02 -1.77 -15.80
C ARG A 161 20.26 -0.46 -16.57
N ASP A 162 20.99 -0.51 -17.67
CA ASP A 162 21.32 0.71 -18.42
C ASP A 162 20.12 1.26 -19.19
N GLU A 163 19.19 0.41 -19.64
CA GLU A 163 17.90 0.86 -20.20
C GLU A 163 17.01 1.48 -19.12
N MET A 164 16.93 0.86 -17.92
CA MET A 164 16.14 1.39 -16.81
C MET A 164 16.64 2.76 -16.33
N LYS A 165 17.97 2.94 -16.23
CA LYS A 165 18.59 4.20 -15.75
C LYS A 165 18.16 5.42 -16.56
N LYS A 166 17.87 5.26 -17.86
CA LYS A 166 17.39 6.36 -18.74
C LYS A 166 16.08 6.97 -18.25
N PHE A 167 15.30 6.22 -17.47
CA PHE A 167 14.00 6.64 -16.94
C PHE A 167 14.05 6.99 -15.45
N TYR A 168 15.23 6.99 -14.82
CA TYR A 168 15.35 7.38 -13.42
C TYR A 168 15.03 8.87 -13.29
N TYR A 169 14.17 9.16 -12.33
CA TYR A 169 13.72 10.52 -12.07
C TYR A 169 14.88 11.39 -11.56
N ASP A 170 15.09 12.53 -12.22
CA ASP A 170 16.09 13.54 -11.87
C ASP A 170 15.40 14.77 -11.24
N PRO A 171 15.25 14.80 -9.91
CA PRO A 171 14.58 15.91 -9.22
C PRO A 171 15.35 17.22 -9.27
N SER A 172 16.60 17.23 -9.78
CA SER A 172 17.36 18.48 -9.97
C SER A 172 16.96 19.24 -11.22
N LYS A 173 16.28 18.57 -12.18
CA LYS A 173 15.90 19.13 -13.48
C LYS A 173 14.40 19.29 -13.66
N TYR A 174 13.61 18.42 -13.05
CA TYR A 174 12.17 18.37 -13.22
C TYR A 174 11.48 18.41 -11.87
N GLU A 175 10.32 19.06 -11.79
CA GLU A 175 9.52 19.10 -10.56
C GLU A 175 8.81 17.77 -10.29
N THR A 176 8.43 17.05 -11.35
CA THR A 176 7.84 15.72 -11.27
C THR A 176 8.39 14.78 -12.34
N TYR A 177 8.30 13.47 -12.12
CA TYR A 177 8.66 12.48 -13.16
C TYR A 177 7.69 12.52 -14.35
N LEU A 178 6.47 13.06 -14.18
CA LEU A 178 5.55 13.27 -15.30
C LEU A 178 6.09 14.35 -16.25
N ASP A 179 6.63 15.44 -15.69
CA ASP A 179 7.27 16.50 -16.48
C ASP A 179 8.50 15.98 -17.21
N GLN A 180 9.33 15.18 -16.52
CA GLN A 180 10.49 14.52 -17.13
C GLN A 180 10.10 13.64 -18.32
N LEU A 181 8.98 12.93 -18.22
CA LEU A 181 8.46 12.06 -19.27
C LEU A 181 7.62 12.80 -20.32
N GLY A 182 7.39 14.11 -20.17
CA GLY A 182 6.52 14.89 -21.07
C GLY A 182 5.05 14.46 -21.01
N ILE A 183 4.60 13.90 -19.90
CA ILE A 183 3.26 13.33 -19.73
C ILE A 183 2.31 14.38 -19.12
N THR A 184 1.32 14.82 -19.88
CA THR A 184 0.26 15.70 -19.37
C THR A 184 -0.75 14.91 -18.54
N TYR A 185 -0.92 15.31 -17.27
CA TYR A 185 -1.88 14.72 -16.35
C TYR A 185 -3.27 15.38 -16.41
N PRO A 186 -4.38 14.62 -16.53
CA PRO A 186 -4.44 13.15 -16.64
C PRO A 186 -4.29 12.72 -18.10
N THR A 187 -3.62 11.59 -18.32
CA THR A 187 -3.52 11.00 -19.66
C THR A 187 -4.67 10.03 -19.90
N ILE A 188 -5.51 10.34 -20.89
CA ILE A 188 -6.66 9.51 -21.29
C ILE A 188 -6.62 9.24 -22.79
N LYS A 189 -7.19 8.10 -23.21
CA LYS A 189 -7.38 7.80 -24.63
C LYS A 189 -8.32 8.85 -25.24
N LYS A 190 -7.88 9.52 -26.31
CA LYS A 190 -8.73 10.44 -27.07
C LYS A 190 -9.85 9.63 -27.73
N LYS A 191 -11.06 10.19 -27.72
CA LYS A 191 -12.20 9.62 -28.45
C LYS A 191 -12.04 9.81 -29.94
#